data_AF-A0A834AJ34-F1
#
_entry.id   AF-A0A834AJ34-F1
#
_cell.length_a   1.000
_cell.length_b   1.000
_cell.length_c   1.000
_cell.angle_alpha   90.00
_cell.angle_beta   90.00
_cell.angle_gamma   90.00
#
_symmetry.space_group_name_H-M   'P 1'
#
loop_
_entity.id
_entity.type
_entity.pdbx_description
1 polymer ?
#
loop_
_entity_poly.entity_id
_entity_poly.type
_entity_poly.pdbx_seq_one_letter_code
_entity_poly.pdbx_strand_id
1 'polypeptide(L)'
;MPEQLKRMEESHQEATEKEVERILGLLQTYFREDPNTPMSFFDFVIDPHSFPRTVENIFHVSFIVRDGFARIKLDQDRLPIIEPVNISEENEGVDQNTQIRNQGIIALSYHDWKEIVKTFEISEPVIIPSQSQQRPST
;
A
#
# COMPACT_ATOMS: atom_id res chain seq x y z
N MET A 1 7.82 32.01 -1.16
CA MET A 1 6.72 31.26 -0.50
C MET A 1 6.61 31.72 0.95
N PRO A 2 5.40 31.90 1.52
CA PRO A 2 5.23 32.24 2.94
C PRO A 2 5.76 31.11 3.84
N GLU A 3 6.40 31.44 4.97
CA GLU A 3 6.98 30.42 5.87
C GLU A 3 5.96 29.41 6.41
N GLN A 4 4.71 29.86 6.61
CA GLN A 4 3.63 29.01 7.11
C GLN A 4 3.26 27.90 6.12
N LEU A 5 3.28 28.19 4.81
CA LEU A 5 2.98 27.21 3.77
C LEU A 5 4.05 26.11 3.75
N LYS A 6 5.33 26.51 3.84
CA LYS A 6 6.48 25.60 3.85
C LYS A 6 6.42 24.62 5.02
N ARG A 7 6.13 25.10 6.24
CA ARG A 7 6.00 24.24 7.43
C ARG A 7 4.85 23.23 7.31
N MET A 8 3.75 23.63 6.67
CA MET A 8 2.61 22.74 6.44
C MET A 8 2.95 21.63 5.43
N GLU A 9 3.60 21.99 4.33
CA GLU A 9 4.08 21.01 3.33
C GLU A 9 5.06 20.00 3.96
N GLU A 10 6.03 20.46 4.75
CA GLU A 10 6.99 19.60 5.47
C GLU A 10 6.28 18.62 6.42
N SER A 11 5.28 19.09 7.19
CA SER A 11 4.52 18.24 8.10
C SER A 11 3.68 17.18 7.38
N HIS A 12 3.08 17.51 6.23
CA HIS A 12 2.31 16.57 5.44
C HIS A 12 3.21 15.49 4.80
N GLN A 13 4.39 15.90 4.34
CA GLN A 13 5.39 14.98 3.80
C GLN A 13 5.86 13.99 4.87
N GLU A 14 6.22 14.49 6.06
CA GLU A 14 6.63 13.65 7.20
C GLU A 14 5.52 12.65 7.61
N ALA A 15 4.26 13.09 7.61
CA ALA A 15 3.13 12.20 7.89
C ALA A 15 2.98 11.09 6.83
N THR A 16 3.17 11.44 5.56
CA THR A 16 3.10 10.49 4.44
C THR A 16 4.23 9.45 4.54
N GLU A 17 5.45 9.87 4.86
CA GLU A 17 6.60 8.98 5.02
C GLU A 17 6.39 7.98 6.18
N LYS A 18 5.91 8.45 7.33
CA LYS A 18 5.58 7.58 8.47
C LYS A 18 4.53 6.54 8.11
N GLU A 19 3.52 6.92 7.33
CA GLU A 19 2.46 6.01 6.94
C GLU A 19 2.96 4.97 5.93
N VAL A 20 3.83 5.35 5.00
CA VAL A 20 4.52 4.42 4.08
C VAL A 20 5.36 3.41 4.85
N GLU A 21 6.19 3.86 5.80
CA GLU A 21 7.01 2.97 6.65
C GLU A 21 6.15 1.99 7.45
N ARG A 22 5.04 2.47 8.03
CA ARG A 22 4.09 1.65 8.80
C ARG A 22 3.43 0.58 7.94
N ILE A 23 2.95 0.94 6.75
CA ILE A 23 2.29 0.02 5.81
C ILE A 23 3.29 -1.03 5.31
N LEU A 24 4.52 -0.64 5.00
CA LEU A 24 5.59 -1.59 4.66
C LEU A 24 5.85 -2.57 5.82
N GLY A 25 5.91 -2.07 7.05
CA GLY A 25 6.08 -2.90 8.25
C GLY A 25 4.95 -3.92 8.45
N LEU A 26 3.70 -3.55 8.14
CA LEU A 26 2.56 -4.48 8.14
C LEU A 26 2.72 -5.58 7.10
N LEU A 27 3.04 -5.19 5.86
CA LEU A 27 3.25 -6.15 4.77
C LEU A 27 4.37 -7.14 5.11
N GLN A 28 5.50 -6.65 5.62
CA GLN A 28 6.62 -7.50 6.03
C GLN A 28 6.27 -8.43 7.20
N THR A 29 5.47 -7.97 8.16
CA THR A 29 5.00 -8.79 9.27
C THR A 29 4.13 -9.94 8.77
N TYR A 30 3.17 -9.65 7.89
CA TYR A 30 2.29 -10.65 7.30
C TYR A 30 3.08 -11.78 6.61
N PHE A 31 4.07 -11.41 5.78
CA PHE A 31 4.93 -12.38 5.08
C PHE A 31 5.90 -13.13 6.00
N ARG A 32 6.26 -12.57 7.16
CA ARG A 32 7.10 -13.26 8.12
C ARG A 32 6.33 -14.33 8.88
N GLU A 33 5.06 -14.06 9.19
CA GLU A 33 4.17 -14.99 9.88
C GLU A 33 3.74 -16.15 8.99
N ASP A 34 3.48 -15.89 7.70
CA ASP A 34 3.18 -16.92 6.72
C ASP A 34 3.82 -16.65 5.34
N PRO A 35 5.08 -17.10 5.13
CA PRO A 35 5.82 -16.84 3.89
C PRO A 35 5.22 -17.49 2.63
N ASN A 36 4.35 -18.50 2.79
CA ASN A 36 3.82 -19.26 1.67
C ASN A 36 2.44 -18.77 1.20
N THR A 37 1.81 -17.87 1.96
CA THR A 37 0.49 -17.33 1.63
C THR A 37 0.65 -16.02 0.86
N PRO A 38 0.28 -15.98 -0.43
CA PRO A 38 0.33 -14.75 -1.21
C PRO A 38 -0.70 -13.75 -0.68
N MET A 39 -0.28 -12.51 -0.46
CA MET A 39 -1.19 -11.42 -0.07
C MET A 39 -1.88 -10.84 -1.32
N SER A 40 -3.20 -10.98 -1.41
CA SER A 40 -4.01 -10.26 -2.38
C SER A 40 -3.81 -8.75 -2.23
N PHE A 41 -3.56 -8.06 -3.35
CA PHE A 41 -3.42 -6.61 -3.34
C PHE A 41 -4.71 -5.93 -2.87
N PHE A 42 -5.88 -6.44 -3.27
CA PHE A 42 -7.16 -5.88 -2.88
C PHE A 42 -7.41 -6.05 -1.38
N ASP A 43 -7.17 -7.24 -0.83
CA ASP A 43 -7.36 -7.49 0.60
C ASP A 43 -6.44 -6.60 1.45
N PHE A 44 -5.26 -6.25 0.92
CA PHE A 44 -4.31 -5.40 1.61
C PHE A 44 -4.72 -3.91 1.63
N VAL A 45 -5.14 -3.36 0.48
CA VAL A 45 -5.35 -1.91 0.33
C VAL A 45 -6.80 -1.46 0.52
N ILE A 46 -7.78 -2.36 0.38
CA ILE A 46 -9.20 -1.99 0.44
C ILE A 46 -9.62 -1.79 1.90
N ASP A 47 -10.13 -0.60 2.20
CA ASP A 47 -10.93 -0.38 3.39
C ASP A 47 -12.42 -0.55 3.02
N PRO A 48 -13.13 -1.55 3.57
CA PRO A 48 -14.51 -1.85 3.22
C PRO A 48 -15.51 -0.81 3.75
N HIS A 49 -15.05 0.13 4.56
CA HIS A 49 -15.87 1.16 5.21
C HIS A 49 -15.56 2.57 4.70
N SER A 50 -14.53 2.75 3.85
CA SER A 50 -14.13 4.07 3.35
C SER A 50 -13.35 4.01 2.04
N PHE A 51 -14.03 4.38 0.96
CA PHE A 51 -13.41 4.60 -0.35
C PHE A 51 -12.23 5.60 -0.31
N PRO A 52 -12.31 6.77 0.36
CA PRO A 52 -11.15 7.66 0.47
C PRO A 52 -9.93 6.98 1.10
N ARG A 53 -10.13 6.16 2.14
CA ARG A 53 -9.02 5.42 2.78
C ARG A 53 -8.43 4.36 1.85
N THR A 54 -9.26 3.67 1.07
CA THR A 54 -8.76 2.81 -0.01
C THR A 54 -7.84 3.57 -0.97
N VAL A 55 -8.23 4.77 -1.39
CA VAL A 55 -7.42 5.58 -2.31
C VAL A 55 -6.09 6.00 -1.66
N GLU A 56 -6.13 6.41 -0.39
CA GLU A 56 -4.92 6.73 0.41
C GLU A 56 -4.00 5.51 0.55
N ASN A 57 -4.55 4.33 0.88
CA ASN A 57 -3.80 3.08 0.99
C ASN A 57 -3.10 2.74 -0.34
N ILE A 58 -3.82 2.83 -1.47
CA ILE A 58 -3.25 2.60 -2.80
C ILE A 58 -2.13 3.60 -3.08
N PHE A 59 -2.31 4.87 -2.71
CA PHE A 59 -1.30 5.91 -2.88
C PHE A 59 -0.03 5.60 -2.06
N HIS A 60 -0.15 5.22 -0.80
CA HIS A 60 0.99 4.81 0.03
C HIS A 60 1.70 3.57 -0.53
N VAL A 61 0.95 2.53 -0.91
CA VAL A 61 1.53 1.32 -1.52
C VAL A 61 2.23 1.64 -2.84
N SER A 62 1.76 2.62 -3.60
CA SER A 62 2.43 3.04 -4.83
C SER A 62 3.85 3.55 -4.58
N PHE A 63 4.10 4.23 -3.45
CA PHE A 63 5.46 4.64 -3.05
C PHE A 63 6.33 3.43 -2.70
N ILE A 64 5.79 2.47 -1.95
CA ILE A 64 6.50 1.24 -1.57
C ILE A 64 6.96 0.48 -2.82
N VAL A 65 6.08 0.35 -3.81
CA VAL A 65 6.40 -0.32 -5.09
C VAL A 65 7.37 0.50 -5.93
N ARG A 66 7.15 1.82 -6.04
CA ARG A 66 8.03 2.74 -6.78
C ARG A 66 9.47 2.71 -6.24
N ASP A 67 9.61 2.64 -4.92
CA ASP A 67 10.91 2.68 -4.24
C ASP A 67 11.54 1.27 -4.13
N GLY A 68 10.89 0.24 -4.69
CA GLY A 68 11.45 -1.11 -4.82
C GLY A 68 11.34 -1.97 -3.56
N PHE A 69 10.59 -1.55 -2.56
CA PHE A 69 10.41 -2.30 -1.30
C PHE A 69 9.35 -3.40 -1.40
N ALA A 70 8.45 -3.32 -2.38
CA ALA A 70 7.47 -4.34 -2.69
C ALA A 70 7.28 -4.46 -4.20
N ARG A 71 6.76 -5.61 -4.65
CA ARG A 71 6.38 -5.83 -6.06
C ARG A 71 4.98 -6.38 -6.15
N ILE A 72 4.29 -6.04 -7.24
CA ILE A 72 2.99 -6.58 -7.60
C ILE A 72 3.18 -7.55 -8.77
N LYS A 73 2.62 -8.75 -8.63
CA LYS A 73 2.56 -9.75 -9.70
C LYS A 73 1.13 -10.29 -9.82
N LEU A 74 0.86 -11.00 -10.89
CA LEU A 74 -0.41 -11.68 -11.07
C LEU A 74 -0.27 -13.14 -10.63
N ASP A 75 -1.26 -13.64 -9.90
CA ASP A 75 -1.35 -15.06 -9.55
C ASP A 75 -1.89 -15.91 -10.73
N GLN A 76 -2.21 -17.18 -10.46
CA GLN A 76 -2.71 -18.13 -11.46
C GLN A 76 -4.08 -17.71 -12.05
N ASP A 77 -4.89 -17.00 -11.27
CA ASP A 77 -6.21 -16.50 -11.66
C ASP A 77 -6.13 -15.09 -12.29
N ARG A 78 -4.90 -14.57 -12.45
CA ARG A 78 -4.59 -13.22 -12.94
C ARG A 78 -5.06 -12.11 -12.01
N LEU A 79 -5.15 -12.41 -10.71
CA LEU A 79 -5.42 -11.42 -9.67
C LEU A 79 -4.12 -10.83 -9.13
N PRO A 80 -4.10 -9.52 -8.81
CA PRO A 80 -2.91 -8.86 -8.32
C PRO A 80 -2.61 -9.31 -6.88
N ILE A 81 -1.37 -9.77 -6.67
CA ILE A 81 -0.81 -10.07 -5.36
C ILE A 81 0.40 -9.18 -5.10
N ILE A 82 0.59 -8.79 -3.85
CA ILE A 82 1.69 -7.93 -3.39
C ILE A 82 2.63 -8.70 -2.48
N GLU A 83 3.93 -8.56 -2.68
CA GLU A 83 4.95 -9.17 -1.82
C GLU A 83 6.12 -8.21 -1.55
N PRO A 84 6.72 -8.24 -0.34
CA PRO A 84 7.91 -7.46 -0.04
C PRO A 84 9.10 -7.98 -0.85
N VAL A 85 10.01 -7.08 -1.23
CA VAL A 85 11.26 -7.44 -1.89
C VAL A 85 12.35 -7.60 -0.82
N ASN A 86 12.94 -8.79 -0.72
CA ASN A 86 14.10 -9.02 0.15
C ASN A 86 15.36 -8.49 -0.53
N ILE A 87 15.91 -7.41 -0.01
CA ILE A 87 17.14 -6.76 -0.52
C ILE A 87 18.35 -7.73 -0.49
N SER A 88 18.30 -8.76 0.35
CA SER A 88 19.36 -9.77 0.46
C SER A 88 19.41 -10.79 -0.69
N GLU A 89 18.31 -11.03 -1.41
CA GLU A 89 18.22 -12.09 -2.43
C GLU A 89 18.48 -11.59 -3.86
N GLU A 90 18.34 -10.29 -4.14
CA GLU A 90 18.54 -9.72 -5.49
C GLU A 90 20.00 -9.34 -5.81
N ASN A 91 20.94 -9.48 -4.86
CA ASN A 91 22.37 -9.17 -5.09
C ASN A 91 23.15 -10.24 -5.87
N GLU A 92 22.52 -11.36 -6.28
CA GLU A 92 23.24 -12.45 -6.97
C GLU A 92 23.06 -12.53 -8.49
N GLY A 93 22.43 -11.58 -9.18
CA GLY A 93 22.55 -11.61 -10.65
C GLY A 93 21.62 -10.80 -11.53
N VAL A 94 20.93 -9.77 -11.02
CA VAL A 94 20.11 -8.92 -11.88
C VAL A 94 20.71 -7.52 -11.93
N ASP A 95 21.20 -7.14 -13.11
CA ASP A 95 21.58 -5.76 -13.43
C ASP A 95 20.50 -4.80 -12.93
N GLN A 96 20.83 -3.96 -11.94
CA GLN A 96 19.92 -2.93 -11.41
C GLN A 96 19.39 -1.97 -12.48
N ASN A 97 19.99 -1.98 -13.68
CA ASN A 97 19.59 -1.21 -14.85
C ASN A 97 18.46 -1.85 -15.67
N THR A 98 18.05 -3.08 -15.35
CA THR A 98 17.04 -3.87 -16.08
C THR A 98 15.90 -4.35 -15.19
N GLN A 99 15.70 -3.75 -14.01
CA GLN A 99 14.38 -3.81 -13.37
C GLN A 99 13.40 -3.15 -14.33
N ILE A 100 12.73 -3.97 -15.13
CA ILE A 100 11.60 -3.57 -15.95
C ILE A 100 10.65 -2.88 -14.97
N ARG A 101 10.58 -1.55 -15.05
CA ARG A 101 9.64 -0.75 -14.27
C ARG A 101 8.26 -1.12 -14.76
N ASN A 102 7.68 -2.18 -14.20
CA ASN A 102 6.33 -2.62 -14.51
C ASN A 102 5.38 -1.53 -13.99
N GLN A 103 5.03 -0.61 -14.89
CA GLN A 103 4.04 0.43 -14.61
C GLN A 103 2.65 -0.21 -14.66
N GLY A 104 1.99 -0.28 -13.52
CA GLY A 104 0.59 -0.67 -13.41
C GLY A 104 -0.30 0.56 -13.27
N ILE A 105 -1.40 0.62 -14.03
CA ILE A 105 -2.45 1.62 -13.86
C ILE A 105 -3.65 0.93 -13.22
N ILE A 106 -4.10 1.44 -12.09
CA ILE A 106 -5.31 0.97 -11.41
C ILE A 106 -6.40 2.02 -11.63
N ALA A 107 -7.46 1.63 -12.33
CA ALA A 107 -8.70 2.42 -12.39
C ALA A 107 -9.66 1.89 -11.33
N LEU A 108 -10.09 2.76 -10.42
CA LEU A 108 -11.00 2.39 -9.33
C LEU A 108 -12.05 3.48 -9.14
N SER A 109 -13.28 3.19 -9.56
CA SER A 109 -14.43 4.02 -9.21
C SER A 109 -15.03 3.60 -7.87
N TYR A 110 -15.92 4.43 -7.33
CA TYR A 110 -16.69 4.08 -6.13
C TYR A 110 -17.57 2.83 -6.32
N HIS A 111 -18.06 2.60 -7.54
CA HIS A 111 -18.79 1.39 -7.88
C HIS A 111 -17.86 0.17 -7.85
N ASP A 112 -16.69 0.28 -8.48
CA ASP A 112 -15.70 -0.81 -8.51
C ASP A 112 -15.26 -1.18 -7.10
N TRP A 113 -15.03 -0.19 -6.24
CA TRP A 113 -14.72 -0.41 -4.82
C TRP A 113 -15.81 -1.23 -4.11
N LYS A 114 -17.09 -0.90 -4.30
CA LYS A 114 -18.19 -1.68 -3.69
C LYS A 114 -18.23 -3.11 -4.20
N GLU A 115 -18.05 -3.30 -5.51
CA GLU A 115 -18.04 -4.63 -6.11
C GLU A 115 -16.84 -5.45 -5.65
N ILE A 116 -15.66 -4.83 -5.49
CA ILE A 116 -14.47 -5.48 -4.92
C ILE A 116 -14.74 -5.92 -3.48
N VAL A 117 -15.24 -5.02 -2.61
CA VAL A 117 -15.58 -5.36 -1.22
C VAL A 117 -16.52 -6.56 -1.15
N LYS A 118 -17.54 -6.58 -2.01
CA LYS A 118 -18.52 -7.67 -2.07
C LYS A 118 -17.94 -8.96 -2.64
N THR A 119 -17.17 -8.88 -3.72
CA THR A 119 -16.67 -10.06 -4.46
C THR A 119 -15.57 -10.78 -3.69
N PHE A 120 -14.72 -10.03 -3.00
CA PHE A 120 -13.62 -10.56 -2.18
C PHE A 120 -14.01 -10.73 -0.71
N GLU A 121 -15.28 -10.47 -0.36
CA GLU A 121 -15.81 -10.62 1.01
C GLU A 121 -14.98 -9.89 2.08
N ILE A 122 -14.43 -8.72 1.71
CA ILE A 122 -13.55 -7.93 2.58
C ILE A 122 -14.41 -7.29 3.67
N SER A 123 -14.29 -7.81 4.88
CA SER A 123 -15.08 -7.36 6.04
C SER A 123 -14.34 -6.36 6.90
N GLU A 124 -13.01 -6.45 6.99
CA GLU A 124 -12.17 -5.61 7.84
C GLU A 124 -10.93 -5.10 7.08
N PRO A 125 -10.46 -3.87 7.36
CA PRO A 125 -9.25 -3.35 6.73
C PRO A 125 -7.98 -3.96 7.34
N VAL A 126 -7.02 -4.37 6.49
CA VAL A 126 -5.68 -4.76 6.94
C VAL A 126 -4.88 -3.55 7.44
N ILE A 127 -4.95 -2.45 6.69
CA ILE A 127 -4.30 -1.18 7.06
C ILE A 127 -5.22 -0.43 8.03
N ILE A 128 -5.08 -0.72 9.31
CA ILE A 128 -5.84 -0.04 10.36
C ILE A 128 -5.34 1.42 10.47
N PRO A 129 -6.24 2.42 10.54
CA PRO A 129 -5.86 3.82 10.71
C PRO A 129 -5.02 4.04 11.97
N SER A 130 -3.94 4.81 11.84
CA SER A 130 -3.17 5.29 12.98
C SER A 130 -4.08 6.15 13.88
N GLN A 131 -4.13 5.85 15.19
CA GLN A 131 -4.94 6.59 16.15
C GLN A 131 -4.37 8.00 16.35
N SER A 132 -4.67 8.93 15.44
CA SER A 132 -4.29 10.33 15.59
C SER A 132 -5.29 11.24 14.88
N GLN A 133 -6.47 11.37 15.50
CA GLN A 133 -7.17 12.64 15.79
C GLN A 133 -8.62 12.31 16.21
N GLN A 134 -8.80 11.89 17.45
CA GLN A 134 -10.06 12.21 18.12
C GLN A 134 -10.12 13.74 18.18
N ARG A 135 -11.06 14.34 17.44
CA ARG A 135 -11.43 15.75 17.64
C ARG A 135 -11.79 15.91 19.11
N PRO A 136 -11.23 16.88 19.86
CA PRO A 136 -11.76 17.18 21.17
C PRO A 136 -13.22 17.60 20.99
N SER A 137 -14.14 16.83 21.58
CA SER A 137 -15.55 17.19 21.69
C SER A 137 -15.62 18.57 22.34
N THR A 138 -16.28 19.50 21.66
CA THR A 138 -16.53 20.86 22.14
C THR A 138 -17.55 20.84 23.27
#